data_AF-A0A7V9EY24-F1
#
_entry.id   AF-A0A7V9EY24-F1
#
_cell.length_a   1.000
_cell.length_b   1.000
_cell.length_c   1.000
_cell.angle_alpha   90.00
_cell.angle_beta   90.00
_cell.angle_gamma   90.00
#
_symmetry.space_group_name_H-M   'P 1'
#
loop_
_entity.id
_entity.type
_entity.pdbx_description
1 polymer ?
#
loop_
_entity_poly.entity_id
_entity_poly.type
_entity_poly.pdbx_seq_one_letter_code
_entity_poly.pdbx_strand_id
1 'polypeptide(L)'
;MADPVRPWRRPPPPPPHPSSLPPDLVARTKALRLRLGDPAGGGSETRRRARTDYDHLLVQVADLLELPGAPDPDLVIGRRILTTLERSLLEKSIVAVGVDIGVRHAPRLRQLNSGPWLGDRPAAPAPAWRPWSQPAPPPPEPPAPPPPPTPRGRRDQLVALAKGMRRRLDFYEEDDRLWSTKVDEWCEDLDTYDGVLVDLAPLAGVPAAALPEGDRRRLLSEERVALEAGLARAGVDLVTPRERRG
;
A
#
# COMPACT_ATOMS: atom_id res chain seq x y z
N MET A 1 18.06 59.98 4.54
CA MET A 1 17.50 59.14 3.47
C MET A 1 16.39 58.32 4.09
N ALA A 2 15.14 58.53 3.68
CA ALA A 2 14.00 57.79 4.20
C ALA A 2 13.80 56.51 3.36
N ASP A 3 13.63 55.37 4.03
CA ASP A 3 13.35 54.08 3.41
C ASP A 3 12.00 54.12 2.67
N PRO A 4 11.92 53.68 1.40
CA PRO A 4 10.66 53.63 0.69
C PRO A 4 9.72 52.63 1.35
N VAL A 5 8.57 53.13 1.83
CA VAL A 5 7.48 52.35 2.39
C VAL A 5 7.05 51.30 1.36
N ARG A 6 7.31 50.02 1.65
CA ARG A 6 6.84 48.92 0.81
C ARG A 6 5.30 48.96 0.80
N PRO A 7 4.65 48.93 -0.38
CA PRO A 7 3.21 48.87 -0.45
C PRO A 7 2.73 47.61 0.26
N TRP A 8 1.77 47.79 1.17
CA TRP A 8 1.09 46.70 1.87
C TRP A 8 0.53 45.73 0.83
N ARG A 9 1.15 44.54 0.72
CA ARG A 9 0.59 43.47 -0.10
C ARG A 9 -0.76 43.09 0.52
N ARG A 10 -1.82 43.13 -0.28
CA ARG A 10 -3.11 42.59 0.15
C ARG A 10 -2.89 41.13 0.57
N PRO A 11 -3.44 40.70 1.71
CA PRO A 11 -3.40 39.29 2.08
C PRO A 11 -4.03 38.46 0.95
N PRO A 12 -3.52 37.25 0.68
CA PRO A 12 -4.13 36.36 -0.30
C PRO A 12 -5.59 36.09 0.09
N PRO A 13 -6.49 35.88 -0.88
CA PRO A 13 -7.85 35.47 -0.59
C PRO A 13 -7.85 34.18 0.24
N PRO A 14 -8.83 33.98 1.15
CA PRO A 14 -8.96 32.73 1.86
C PRO A 14 -9.22 31.59 0.86
N PRO A 15 -8.70 30.37 1.12
CA PRO A 15 -8.94 29.23 0.24
C PRO A 15 -10.45 28.95 0.12
N PRO A 16 -10.90 28.43 -1.03
CA PRO A 16 -12.31 28.10 -1.24
C PRO A 16 -12.82 27.10 -0.19
N HIS A 17 -14.04 27.34 0.31
CA HIS A 17 -14.66 26.45 1.29
C HIS A 17 -15.00 25.10 0.64
N PRO A 18 -14.84 23.94 1.31
CA PRO A 18 -15.17 22.62 0.74
C PRO A 18 -16.57 22.51 0.11
N SER A 19 -17.52 23.31 0.59
CA SER A 19 -18.90 23.39 0.09
C SER A 19 -19.04 24.11 -1.26
N SER A 20 -17.96 24.71 -1.81
CA SER A 20 -17.95 25.39 -3.10
C SER A 20 -17.51 24.50 -4.26
N LEU A 21 -17.29 23.20 -4.02
CA LEU A 21 -16.95 22.27 -5.09
C LEU A 21 -18.13 22.11 -6.07
N PRO A 22 -17.87 22.07 -7.39
CA PRO A 22 -18.91 21.86 -8.39
C PRO A 22 -19.69 20.55 -8.14
N PRO A 23 -21.03 20.58 -8.14
CA PRO A 23 -21.86 19.41 -7.79
C PRO A 23 -21.67 18.23 -8.76
N ASP A 24 -21.33 18.50 -10.01
CA ASP A 24 -21.02 17.50 -11.04
C ASP A 24 -19.71 16.76 -10.75
N LEU A 25 -18.70 17.43 -10.18
CA LEU A 25 -17.44 16.84 -9.78
C LEU A 25 -17.63 15.90 -8.58
N VAL A 26 -18.45 16.32 -7.60
CA VAL A 26 -18.86 15.49 -6.46
C VAL A 26 -19.59 14.23 -6.91
N ALA A 27 -20.54 14.38 -7.84
CA ALA A 27 -21.28 13.26 -8.41
C ALA A 27 -20.37 12.26 -9.14
N ARG A 28 -19.42 12.74 -9.95
CA ARG A 28 -18.44 11.91 -10.67
C ARG A 28 -17.54 11.14 -9.72
N THR A 29 -17.00 11.79 -8.69
CA THR A 29 -16.15 11.13 -7.68
C THR A 29 -16.92 10.03 -6.93
N LYS A 30 -18.18 10.28 -6.58
CA LYS A 30 -19.05 9.29 -5.93
C LYS A 30 -19.35 8.10 -6.85
N ALA A 31 -19.65 8.33 -8.12
CA ALA A 31 -19.96 7.29 -9.09
C ALA A 31 -18.75 6.37 -9.36
N LEU A 32 -17.56 6.93 -9.52
CA LEU A 32 -16.33 6.15 -9.74
C LEU A 32 -15.95 5.34 -8.51
N ARG A 33 -16.17 5.89 -7.32
CA ARG A 33 -15.98 5.15 -6.09
C ARG A 33 -16.91 3.94 -5.98
N LEU A 34 -18.19 4.10 -6.29
CA LEU A 34 -19.13 2.98 -6.30
C LEU A 34 -18.69 1.89 -7.27
N ARG A 35 -18.19 2.26 -8.45
CA ARG A 35 -17.60 1.32 -9.42
C ARG A 35 -16.35 0.60 -8.89
N LEU A 36 -15.50 1.29 -8.15
CA LEU A 36 -14.30 0.70 -7.54
C LEU A 36 -14.63 -0.25 -6.37
N GLY A 37 -15.75 -0.03 -5.68
CA GLY A 37 -16.21 -0.84 -4.56
C GLY A 37 -17.05 -2.06 -4.96
N ASP A 38 -17.48 -2.17 -6.21
CA ASP A 38 -18.29 -3.28 -6.71
C ASP A 38 -17.38 -4.46 -7.16
N PRO A 39 -17.31 -5.57 -6.39
CA PRO A 39 -16.49 -6.71 -6.78
C PRO A 39 -17.07 -7.48 -7.98
N ALA A 40 -18.36 -7.29 -8.31
CA ALA A 40 -19.00 -7.90 -9.47
C ALA A 40 -18.90 -7.02 -10.73
N GLY A 41 -18.51 -5.75 -10.56
CA GLY A 41 -18.45 -4.71 -11.58
C GLY A 41 -17.20 -4.77 -12.46
N GLY A 42 -17.07 -5.82 -13.27
CA GLY A 42 -16.16 -5.82 -14.43
C GLY A 42 -14.77 -6.42 -14.23
N GLY A 43 -14.16 -6.74 -15.37
CA GLY A 43 -12.82 -7.34 -15.46
C GLY A 43 -11.71 -6.45 -14.87
N SER A 44 -10.51 -7.01 -14.76
CA SER A 44 -9.32 -6.31 -14.25
C SER A 44 -9.06 -4.97 -14.94
N GLU A 45 -9.33 -4.90 -16.25
CA GLU A 45 -9.15 -3.70 -17.07
C GLU A 45 -10.16 -2.59 -16.74
N THR A 46 -11.43 -2.93 -16.51
CA THR A 46 -12.47 -1.98 -16.08
C THR A 46 -12.12 -1.36 -14.72
N ARG A 47 -11.62 -2.19 -13.78
CA ARG A 47 -11.18 -1.72 -12.47
C ARG A 47 -9.92 -0.85 -12.56
N ARG A 48 -8.97 -1.18 -13.44
CA ARG A 48 -7.80 -0.36 -13.70
C ARG A 48 -8.20 1.02 -14.23
N ARG A 49 -9.13 1.08 -15.20
CA ARG A 49 -9.63 2.33 -15.77
C ARG A 49 -10.39 3.18 -14.75
N ALA A 50 -11.31 2.57 -13.99
CA ALA A 50 -12.04 3.27 -12.94
C ALA A 50 -11.12 3.85 -11.86
N ARG A 51 -9.95 3.24 -11.64
CA ARG A 51 -8.96 3.72 -10.68
C ARG A 51 -8.23 4.95 -11.21
N THR A 52 -7.74 4.88 -12.44
CA THR A 52 -7.13 6.02 -13.12
C THR A 52 -8.08 7.22 -13.18
N ASP A 53 -9.35 6.99 -13.51
CA ASP A 53 -10.37 8.06 -13.55
C ASP A 53 -10.61 8.68 -12.16
N TYR A 54 -10.64 7.86 -11.11
CA TYR A 54 -10.78 8.34 -9.73
C TYR A 54 -9.55 9.14 -9.28
N ASP A 55 -8.36 8.71 -9.70
CA ASP A 55 -7.11 9.36 -9.37
C ASP A 55 -7.00 10.76 -10.00
N HIS A 56 -7.37 10.90 -11.28
CA HIS A 56 -7.46 12.21 -11.94
C HIS A 56 -8.47 13.13 -11.25
N LEU A 57 -9.62 12.60 -10.80
CA LEU A 57 -10.61 13.40 -10.08
C LEU A 57 -10.11 13.89 -8.73
N LEU A 58 -9.37 13.08 -7.99
CA LEU A 58 -8.79 13.52 -6.72
C LEU A 58 -7.80 14.67 -6.91
N VAL A 59 -7.03 14.66 -7.99
CA VAL A 59 -6.12 15.76 -8.31
C VAL A 59 -6.88 17.03 -8.73
N GLN A 60 -7.93 16.91 -9.54
CA GLN A 60 -8.81 18.05 -9.84
C GLN A 60 -9.47 18.63 -8.58
N VAL A 61 -9.89 17.78 -7.64
CA VAL A 61 -10.40 18.23 -6.32
C VAL A 61 -9.32 18.99 -5.56
N ALA A 62 -8.07 18.49 -5.55
CA ALA A 62 -6.98 19.12 -4.82
C ALA A 62 -6.54 20.46 -5.41
N ASP A 63 -6.51 20.56 -6.75
CA ASP A 63 -6.23 21.80 -7.48
C ASP A 63 -7.30 22.85 -7.22
N LEU A 64 -8.59 22.46 -7.31
CA LEU A 64 -9.72 23.35 -6.98
C LEU A 64 -9.73 23.85 -5.55
N LEU A 65 -9.16 23.08 -4.62
CA LEU A 65 -9.03 23.44 -3.21
C LEU A 65 -7.72 24.18 -2.90
N GLU A 66 -6.93 24.48 -3.93
CA GLU A 66 -5.61 25.11 -3.86
C GLU A 66 -4.71 24.46 -2.79
N LEU A 67 -4.74 23.13 -2.72
CA LEU A 67 -3.96 22.42 -1.72
C LEU A 67 -2.47 22.55 -2.03
N PRO A 68 -1.66 23.06 -1.09
CA PRO A 68 -0.22 23.17 -1.31
C PRO A 68 0.38 21.77 -1.53
N GLY A 69 1.10 21.59 -2.63
CA GLY A 69 1.65 20.29 -3.02
C GLY A 69 0.69 19.37 -3.78
N ALA A 70 -0.44 19.90 -4.29
CA ALA A 70 -1.25 19.17 -5.25
C ALA A 70 -0.39 18.82 -6.49
N PRO A 71 -0.36 17.54 -6.91
CA PRO A 71 0.34 17.14 -8.13
C PRO A 71 -0.31 17.80 -9.35
N ASP A 72 0.45 18.01 -10.41
CA ASP A 72 -0.10 18.42 -11.70
C ASP A 72 -1.03 17.29 -12.22
N PRO A 73 -2.30 17.59 -12.59
CA PRO A 73 -3.24 16.61 -13.13
C PRO A 73 -2.73 15.88 -14.39
N ASP A 74 -1.81 16.49 -15.14
CA ASP A 74 -1.20 15.90 -16.33
C ASP A 74 0.04 15.04 -16.02
N LEU A 75 0.55 15.09 -14.78
CA LEU A 75 1.72 14.31 -14.32
C LEU A 75 1.35 13.12 -13.41
N VAL A 76 0.07 12.80 -13.26
CA VAL A 76 -0.41 11.76 -12.33
C VAL A 76 -0.10 10.37 -12.88
N ILE A 77 1.06 9.83 -12.50
CA ILE A 77 1.40 8.41 -12.67
C ILE A 77 1.61 7.79 -11.28
N GLY A 78 0.55 7.19 -10.71
CA GLY A 78 0.67 6.16 -9.67
C GLY A 78 0.14 6.50 -8.27
N ARG A 79 -0.10 5.42 -7.50
CA ARG A 79 -0.77 5.39 -6.18
C ARG A 79 -0.14 6.26 -5.08
N ARG A 80 1.15 6.61 -5.17
CA ARG A 80 1.92 7.23 -4.06
C ARG A 80 1.47 8.66 -3.76
N ILE A 81 1.07 9.39 -4.79
CA ILE A 81 0.58 10.78 -4.68
C ILE A 81 -0.82 10.80 -4.04
N LEU A 82 -1.64 9.79 -4.31
CA LEU A 82 -3.03 9.73 -3.87
C LEU A 82 -3.18 9.41 -2.39
N THR A 83 -2.30 8.59 -1.80
CA THR A 83 -2.37 8.36 -0.34
C THR A 83 -2.04 9.61 0.48
N THR A 84 -1.14 10.47 -0.01
CA THR A 84 -0.79 11.74 0.66
C THR A 84 -1.87 12.80 0.43
N LEU A 85 -2.44 12.83 -0.78
CA LEU A 85 -3.54 13.72 -1.13
C LEU A 85 -4.85 13.34 -0.44
N GLU A 86 -5.25 12.06 -0.47
CA GLU A 86 -6.39 11.51 0.29
C GLU A 86 -6.21 11.77 1.78
N ARG A 87 -5.00 11.61 2.32
CA ARG A 87 -4.70 11.92 3.72
C ARG A 87 -4.78 13.41 4.02
N SER A 88 -4.23 14.28 3.17
CA SER A 88 -4.30 15.74 3.35
C SER A 88 -5.75 16.25 3.27
N LEU A 89 -6.56 15.65 2.40
CA LEU A 89 -8.00 15.91 2.32
C LEU A 89 -8.72 15.47 3.61
N LEU A 90 -8.41 14.26 4.11
CA LEU A 90 -8.99 13.75 5.36
C LEU A 90 -8.57 14.57 6.60
N GLU A 91 -7.29 14.93 6.72
CA GLU A 91 -6.74 15.71 7.83
C GLU A 91 -7.31 17.13 7.89
N LYS A 92 -7.53 17.76 6.74
CA LYS A 92 -8.20 19.07 6.67
C LYS A 92 -9.70 19.01 6.97
N SER A 93 -10.21 17.86 7.42
CA SER A 93 -11.64 17.60 7.60
C SER A 93 -12.45 17.92 6.35
N ILE A 94 -11.78 17.87 5.20
CA ILE A 94 -12.40 17.88 3.89
C ILE A 94 -12.87 16.44 3.71
N VAL A 95 -13.92 16.10 4.45
CA VAL A 95 -14.89 15.08 4.03
C VAL A 95 -15.29 15.58 2.66
N ALA A 96 -14.64 15.07 1.60
CA ALA A 96 -14.81 15.58 0.25
C ALA A 96 -16.30 15.43 -0.10
N VAL A 97 -17.07 16.47 0.17
CA VAL A 97 -18.49 16.65 -0.14
C VAL A 97 -19.32 15.37 -0.07
N GLY A 98 -19.49 14.82 1.13
CA GLY A 98 -20.32 13.62 1.33
C GLY A 98 -19.76 12.32 0.75
N VAL A 99 -18.48 12.31 0.37
CA VAL A 99 -17.70 11.10 0.05
C VAL A 99 -16.99 10.67 1.34
N ASP A 100 -17.65 9.83 2.13
CA ASP A 100 -17.08 9.23 3.34
C ASP A 100 -15.94 8.27 2.96
N ILE A 101 -14.69 8.70 2.85
CA ILE A 101 -13.53 7.93 2.33
C ILE A 101 -13.28 6.61 3.11
N GLY A 102 -13.95 6.40 4.24
CA GLY A 102 -13.81 5.22 5.11
C GLY A 102 -14.51 3.93 4.63
N VAL A 103 -14.34 3.46 3.38
CA VAL A 103 -14.84 2.11 3.00
C VAL A 103 -14.00 1.44 1.91
N ARG A 104 -12.66 1.49 1.98
CA ARG A 104 -11.81 0.66 1.07
C ARG A 104 -11.48 -0.74 1.62
N HIS A 105 -11.92 -1.09 2.83
CA HIS A 105 -11.39 -2.25 3.55
C HIS A 105 -12.42 -3.27 4.06
N ALA A 106 -13.72 -3.10 3.76
CA ALA A 106 -14.77 -3.92 4.38
C ALA A 106 -15.22 -5.24 3.67
N PRO A 107 -14.95 -5.56 2.38
CA PRO A 107 -15.67 -6.70 1.78
C PRO A 107 -15.06 -8.08 2.08
N ARG A 108 -13.86 -8.19 2.67
CA ARG A 108 -13.24 -9.51 2.95
C ARG A 108 -13.81 -10.24 4.17
N LEU A 109 -14.61 -9.59 5.01
CA LEU A 109 -15.20 -10.25 6.20
C LEU A 109 -16.54 -10.96 5.94
N ARG A 110 -17.21 -10.77 4.77
CA ARG A 110 -18.47 -11.45 4.47
C ARG A 110 -18.33 -12.80 3.75
N GLN A 111 -17.17 -13.11 3.17
CA GLN A 111 -16.95 -14.39 2.47
C GLN A 111 -16.65 -15.59 3.39
N LEU A 112 -16.43 -15.36 4.69
CA LEU A 112 -16.23 -16.45 5.66
C LEU A 112 -17.53 -17.01 6.26
N ASN A 113 -18.71 -16.49 5.87
CA ASN A 113 -20.00 -16.89 6.45
C ASN A 113 -21.08 -17.29 5.42
N SER A 114 -20.71 -17.59 4.17
CA SER A 114 -21.66 -18.10 3.16
C SER A 114 -21.25 -19.51 2.74
N GLY A 115 -21.63 -20.50 3.54
CA GLY A 115 -21.55 -21.91 3.14
C GLY A 115 -22.49 -22.19 1.95
N PRO A 116 -22.07 -22.95 0.94
CA PRO A 116 -22.95 -23.36 -0.13
C PRO A 116 -23.91 -24.46 0.36
N TRP A 117 -25.16 -24.27 -0.04
CA TRP A 117 -26.29 -25.17 0.16
C TRP A 117 -26.02 -26.57 -0.40
N LEU A 118 -26.51 -27.59 0.34
CA LEU A 118 -26.67 -28.95 -0.14
C LEU A 118 -27.62 -28.96 -1.34
N GLY A 119 -27.09 -29.26 -2.53
CA GLY A 119 -27.85 -29.74 -3.69
C GLY A 119 -27.58 -31.22 -3.90
N ASP A 120 -28.64 -31.97 -4.18
CA ASP A 120 -28.72 -33.42 -4.30
C ASP A 120 -27.54 -34.08 -5.04
N ARG A 121 -26.78 -34.89 -4.30
CA ARG A 121 -25.73 -35.75 -4.86
C ARG A 121 -26.35 -37.13 -5.15
N PRO A 122 -26.31 -37.63 -6.40
CA PRO A 122 -26.86 -38.96 -6.71
C PRO A 122 -26.11 -40.05 -5.93
N ALA A 123 -26.86 -41.03 -5.44
CA ALA A 123 -26.36 -42.15 -4.66
C ALA A 123 -25.26 -42.91 -5.42
N ALA A 124 -24.04 -42.91 -4.87
CA ALA A 124 -22.96 -43.72 -5.40
C ALA A 124 -23.27 -45.22 -5.20
N PRO A 125 -22.95 -46.10 -6.17
CA PRO A 125 -23.16 -47.53 -6.02
C PRO A 125 -22.28 -48.08 -4.88
N ALA A 126 -22.84 -49.04 -4.13
CA ALA A 126 -22.20 -49.67 -2.99
C ALA A 126 -20.83 -50.28 -3.39
N PRO A 127 -19.76 -50.03 -2.60
CA PRO A 127 -18.45 -50.57 -2.92
C PRO A 127 -18.43 -52.09 -2.80
N ALA A 128 -17.92 -52.76 -3.83
CA ALA A 128 -17.61 -54.18 -3.80
C ALA A 128 -16.56 -54.46 -2.70
N TRP A 129 -16.91 -55.35 -1.77
CA TRP A 129 -16.05 -55.78 -0.69
C TRP A 129 -14.76 -56.39 -1.26
N ARG A 130 -13.62 -55.72 -1.07
CA ARG A 130 -12.31 -56.31 -1.35
C ARG A 130 -11.85 -57.16 -0.16
N PRO A 131 -11.33 -58.37 -0.38
CA PRO A 131 -10.69 -59.16 0.68
C PRO A 131 -9.49 -58.38 1.23
N TRP A 132 -9.31 -58.44 2.54
CA TRP A 132 -8.31 -57.71 3.31
C TRP A 132 -6.93 -57.87 2.68
N SER A 133 -6.45 -56.80 2.05
CA SER A 133 -5.07 -56.70 1.57
C SER A 133 -4.17 -56.47 2.78
N GLN A 134 -3.03 -57.16 2.81
CA GLN A 134 -2.00 -57.02 3.84
C GLN A 134 -1.71 -55.53 4.13
N PRO A 135 -1.46 -55.17 5.40
CA PRO A 135 -1.08 -53.80 5.73
C PRO A 135 0.18 -53.42 4.96
N ALA A 136 0.10 -52.34 4.19
CA ALA A 136 1.26 -51.77 3.54
C ALA A 136 2.32 -51.43 4.61
N PRO A 137 3.63 -51.61 4.33
CA PRO A 137 4.67 -51.15 5.23
C PRO A 137 4.47 -49.66 5.54
N PRO A 138 4.75 -49.21 6.78
CA PRO A 138 4.60 -47.81 7.12
C PRO A 138 5.43 -46.96 6.15
N PRO A 139 4.91 -45.82 5.67
CA PRO A 139 5.69 -44.91 4.85
C PRO A 139 6.98 -44.54 5.60
N PRO A 140 8.11 -44.35 4.90
CA PRO A 140 9.33 -43.88 5.54
C PRO A 140 9.03 -42.61 6.32
N GLU A 141 9.56 -42.51 7.54
CA GLU A 141 9.41 -41.29 8.34
C GLU A 141 9.90 -40.09 7.51
N PRO A 142 9.11 -39.02 7.42
CA PRO A 142 9.55 -37.81 6.74
C PRO A 142 10.84 -37.32 7.40
N PRO A 143 11.82 -36.82 6.62
CA PRO A 143 13.04 -36.28 7.19
C PRO A 143 12.69 -35.21 8.22
N ALA A 144 13.42 -35.21 9.35
CA ALA A 144 13.23 -34.21 10.39
C ALA A 144 13.34 -32.80 9.78
N PRO A 145 12.44 -31.85 10.15
CA PRO A 145 12.53 -30.49 9.65
C PRO A 145 13.89 -29.89 10.02
N PRO A 146 14.47 -29.03 9.16
CA PRO A 146 15.71 -28.35 9.51
C PRO A 146 15.54 -27.57 10.82
N PRO A 147 16.59 -27.46 11.64
CA PRO A 147 16.52 -26.67 12.86
C PRO A 147 16.16 -25.22 12.54
N PRO A 148 15.40 -24.54 13.42
CA PRO A 148 15.05 -23.13 13.20
C PRO A 148 16.33 -22.28 13.06
N PRO A 149 16.32 -21.25 12.21
CA PRO A 149 17.48 -20.40 12.04
C PRO A 149 17.87 -19.75 13.37
N THR A 150 19.18 -19.69 13.64
CA THR A 150 19.69 -18.94 14.79
C THR A 150 19.32 -17.46 14.67
N PRO A 151 19.21 -16.70 15.78
CA PRO A 151 18.93 -15.26 15.72
C PRO A 151 19.88 -14.49 14.79
N ARG A 152 21.17 -14.91 14.75
CA ARG A 152 22.18 -14.36 13.84
C ARG A 152 21.88 -14.69 12.38
N GLY A 153 21.54 -15.94 12.07
CA GLY A 153 21.15 -16.34 10.72
C GLY A 153 19.89 -15.62 10.22
N ARG A 154 18.89 -15.43 11.10
CA ARG A 154 17.67 -14.66 10.77
C ARG A 154 17.99 -13.19 10.49
N ARG A 155 18.85 -12.55 11.32
CA ARG A 155 19.29 -11.16 11.10
C ARG A 155 19.94 -11.02 9.73
N ASP A 156 20.90 -11.87 9.39
CA ASP A 156 21.63 -11.78 8.12
C ASP A 156 20.70 -11.97 6.91
N GLN A 157 19.72 -12.89 7.00
CA GLN A 157 18.68 -13.08 5.97
C GLN A 157 17.83 -11.82 5.77
N LEU A 158 17.37 -11.19 6.86
CA LEU A 158 16.58 -9.96 6.79
C LEU A 158 17.38 -8.79 6.23
N VAL A 159 18.67 -8.66 6.58
CA VAL A 159 19.56 -7.65 5.99
C VAL A 159 19.70 -7.85 4.47
N ALA A 160 19.92 -9.09 4.02
CA ALA A 160 20.03 -9.40 2.60
C ALA A 160 18.73 -9.08 1.84
N LEU A 161 17.58 -9.43 2.43
CA LEU A 161 16.27 -9.13 1.88
C LEU A 161 16.02 -7.61 1.81
N ALA A 162 16.30 -6.87 2.89
CA ALA A 162 16.16 -5.42 2.93
C ALA A 162 16.99 -4.74 1.83
N LYS A 163 18.24 -5.16 1.63
CA LYS A 163 19.11 -4.66 0.53
C LYS A 163 18.53 -4.96 -0.85
N GLY A 164 18.00 -6.17 -1.04
CA GLY A 164 17.36 -6.56 -2.30
C GLY A 164 16.13 -5.70 -2.61
N MET A 165 15.28 -5.49 -1.62
CA MET A 165 14.08 -4.64 -1.76
C MET A 165 14.45 -3.17 -2.00
N ARG A 166 15.42 -2.63 -1.25
CA ARG A 166 15.87 -1.25 -1.43
C ARG A 166 16.33 -0.98 -2.86
N ARG A 167 17.19 -1.84 -3.42
CA ARG A 167 17.64 -1.73 -4.81
C ARG A 167 16.50 -1.76 -5.84
N ARG A 168 15.46 -2.57 -5.60
CA ARG A 168 14.28 -2.62 -6.48
C ARG A 168 13.49 -1.32 -6.39
N LEU A 169 13.33 -0.77 -5.17
CA LEU A 169 12.68 0.51 -4.94
C LEU A 169 13.44 1.66 -5.62
N ASP A 170 14.76 1.71 -5.46
CA ASP A 170 15.61 2.72 -6.12
C ASP A 170 15.49 2.61 -7.66
N PHE A 171 15.46 1.39 -8.20
CA PHE A 171 15.25 1.16 -9.64
C PHE A 171 13.91 1.70 -10.16
N TYR A 172 12.82 1.56 -9.40
CA TYR A 172 11.54 2.15 -9.79
C TYR A 172 11.59 3.68 -9.73
N GLU A 173 12.31 4.26 -8.76
CA GLU A 173 12.46 5.72 -8.64
C GLU A 173 13.34 6.33 -9.73
N GLU A 174 14.29 5.57 -10.30
CA GLU A 174 15.14 6.02 -11.40
C GLU A 174 14.49 5.96 -12.80
N ASP A 175 13.54 5.03 -13.02
CA ASP A 175 12.89 4.83 -14.33
C ASP A 175 11.43 5.31 -14.34
N ASP A 176 11.25 6.59 -14.67
CA ASP A 176 9.95 7.24 -14.82
C ASP A 176 8.99 6.50 -15.79
N ARG A 177 9.52 5.74 -16.76
CA ARG A 177 8.70 5.05 -17.77
C ARG A 177 8.00 3.81 -17.23
N LEU A 178 8.53 3.21 -16.17
CA LEU A 178 8.00 1.97 -15.59
C LEU A 178 6.80 2.20 -14.67
N TRP A 179 6.63 3.42 -14.15
CA TRP A 179 5.61 3.72 -13.15
C TRP A 179 4.20 3.32 -13.58
N SER A 180 3.82 3.56 -14.85
CA SER A 180 2.44 3.32 -15.32
C SER A 180 1.97 1.85 -15.26
N THR A 181 2.91 0.90 -15.20
CA THR A 181 2.61 -0.55 -15.15
C THR A 181 3.08 -1.23 -13.87
N LYS A 182 3.96 -0.59 -13.09
CA LYS A 182 4.61 -1.19 -11.93
C LYS A 182 4.19 -0.64 -10.58
N VAL A 183 3.18 0.25 -10.53
CA VAL A 183 2.67 0.82 -9.26
C VAL A 183 2.30 -0.24 -8.22
N ASP A 184 1.64 -1.32 -8.65
CA ASP A 184 1.18 -2.38 -7.74
C ASP A 184 2.37 -3.18 -7.21
N GLU A 185 3.34 -3.53 -8.07
CA GLU A 185 4.59 -4.20 -7.67
C GLU A 185 5.43 -3.30 -6.74
N TRP A 186 5.58 -2.02 -7.06
CA TRP A 186 6.25 -1.03 -6.20
C TRP A 186 5.59 -0.94 -4.83
N CYS A 187 4.26 -0.96 -4.78
CA CYS A 187 3.50 -0.95 -3.54
C CYS A 187 3.79 -2.20 -2.68
N GLU A 188 3.77 -3.39 -3.27
CA GLU A 188 4.04 -4.65 -2.58
C GLU A 188 5.48 -4.75 -2.10
N ASP A 189 6.44 -4.31 -2.92
CA ASP A 189 7.85 -4.25 -2.55
C ASP A 189 8.07 -3.27 -1.39
N LEU A 190 7.37 -2.13 -1.37
CA LEU A 190 7.45 -1.17 -0.27
C LEU A 190 6.84 -1.72 1.03
N ASP A 191 5.68 -2.37 0.95
CA ASP A 191 5.05 -3.03 2.10
C ASP A 191 5.96 -4.12 2.68
N THR A 192 6.60 -4.90 1.80
CA THR A 192 7.55 -5.93 2.20
C THR A 192 8.80 -5.32 2.83
N TYR A 193 9.31 -4.24 2.25
CA TYR A 193 10.47 -3.53 2.78
C TYR A 193 10.21 -2.97 4.17
N ASP A 194 9.09 -2.28 4.38
CA ASP A 194 8.72 -1.72 5.69
C ASP A 194 8.55 -2.83 6.74
N GLY A 195 7.93 -3.95 6.38
CA GLY A 195 7.83 -5.12 7.26
C GLY A 195 9.20 -5.67 7.67
N VAL A 196 10.13 -5.78 6.72
CA VAL A 196 11.49 -6.25 6.98
C VAL A 196 12.26 -5.29 7.89
N LEU A 197 12.12 -3.97 7.69
CA LEU A 197 12.77 -2.98 8.55
C LEU A 197 12.30 -3.08 10.00
N VAL A 198 10.99 -3.28 10.20
CA VAL A 198 10.39 -3.42 11.54
C VAL A 198 10.81 -4.72 12.21
N ASP A 199 10.92 -5.82 11.47
CA ASP A 199 11.45 -7.09 11.98
C ASP A 199 12.96 -7.02 12.32
N LEU A 200 13.71 -6.21 11.57
CA LEU A 200 15.16 -6.06 11.74
C LEU A 200 15.54 -5.19 12.93
N ALA A 201 14.72 -4.17 13.23
CA ALA A 201 14.95 -3.24 14.33
C ALA A 201 15.18 -3.89 15.70
N PRO A 202 14.33 -4.81 16.21
CA PRO A 202 14.57 -5.47 17.50
C PRO A 202 15.84 -6.34 17.48
N LEU A 203 16.18 -6.95 16.35
CA LEU A 203 17.41 -7.74 16.19
C LEU A 203 18.69 -6.88 16.19
N ALA A 204 18.53 -5.58 15.94
CA ALA A 204 19.59 -4.59 15.97
C ALA A 204 19.59 -3.75 17.27
N GLY A 205 18.62 -3.93 18.16
CA GLY A 205 18.46 -3.10 19.36
C GLY A 205 17.96 -1.68 19.06
N VAL A 206 17.32 -1.47 17.91
CA VAL A 206 16.76 -0.18 17.50
C VAL A 206 15.26 -0.17 17.84
N PRO A 207 14.74 0.88 18.49
CA PRO A 207 13.31 1.02 18.70
C PRO A 207 12.61 1.23 17.36
N ALA A 208 11.62 0.40 17.05
CA ALA A 208 10.72 0.59 15.90
C ALA A 208 9.32 0.96 16.39
N ALA A 209 8.68 1.87 15.66
CA ALA A 209 7.25 2.04 15.77
C ALA A 209 6.57 0.73 15.35
N ALA A 210 5.56 0.30 16.11
CA ALA A 210 4.73 -0.81 15.67
C ALA A 210 4.00 -0.40 14.39
N LEU A 211 4.01 -1.25 13.37
CA LEU A 211 3.15 -1.04 12.22
C LEU A 211 1.69 -1.07 12.69
N PRO A 212 0.83 -0.14 12.23
CA PRO A 212 -0.58 -0.20 12.54
C PRO A 212 -1.16 -1.57 12.15
N GLU A 213 -1.97 -2.17 13.03
CA GLU A 213 -2.66 -3.42 12.70
C GLU A 213 -3.65 -3.22 11.55
N GLY A 214 -3.79 -4.25 10.70
CA GLY A 214 -4.72 -4.26 9.57
C GLY A 214 -4.10 -3.77 8.25
N ASP A 215 -4.87 -3.00 7.48
CA ASP A 215 -4.54 -2.61 6.10
C ASP A 215 -3.54 -1.45 5.98
N ARG A 216 -2.99 -0.95 7.10
CA ARG A 216 -1.96 0.08 7.14
C ARG A 216 -0.60 -0.53 7.51
N ARG A 217 0.01 -1.24 6.57
CA ARG A 217 1.33 -1.90 6.77
C ARG A 217 2.54 -1.04 6.40
N ARG A 218 2.39 0.28 6.30
CA ARG A 218 3.45 1.16 5.80
C ARG A 218 3.94 2.12 6.86
N LEU A 219 5.26 2.21 6.93
CA LEU A 219 5.93 3.31 7.59
C LEU A 219 5.71 4.58 6.76
N LEU A 220 5.55 5.71 7.45
CA LEU A 220 5.68 7.01 6.82
C LEU A 220 7.09 7.16 6.26
N SER A 221 7.27 7.99 5.24
CA SER A 221 8.60 8.23 4.66
C SER A 221 9.61 8.70 5.73
N GLU A 222 9.17 9.57 6.65
CA GLU A 222 10.01 10.06 7.76
C GLU A 222 10.36 8.96 8.77
N GLU A 223 9.38 8.13 9.13
CA GLU A 223 9.59 6.98 10.03
C GLU A 223 10.55 5.97 9.42
N ARG A 224 10.42 5.68 8.12
CA ARG A 224 11.32 4.81 7.37
C ARG A 224 12.74 5.35 7.40
N VAL A 225 12.93 6.62 7.07
CA VAL A 225 14.26 7.28 7.09
C VAL A 225 14.86 7.24 8.50
N ALA A 226 14.06 7.52 9.53
CA ALA A 226 14.52 7.45 10.92
C ALA A 226 14.94 6.03 11.32
N LEU A 227 14.19 5.02 10.88
CA LEU A 227 14.46 3.61 11.16
C LEU A 227 15.71 3.12 10.43
N GLU A 228 15.86 3.43 9.15
CA GLU A 228 17.06 3.17 8.35
C GLU A 228 18.31 3.81 9.00
N ALA A 229 18.21 5.07 9.45
CA ALA A 229 19.30 5.75 10.14
C ALA A 229 19.61 5.11 11.52
N GLY A 230 18.59 4.63 12.23
CA GLY A 230 18.76 3.84 13.45
C GLY A 230 19.53 2.54 13.21
N LEU A 231 19.12 1.79 12.18
CA LEU A 231 19.76 0.55 11.76
C LEU A 231 21.22 0.75 11.33
N ALA A 232 21.49 1.80 10.54
CA ALA A 232 22.85 2.17 10.14
C ALA A 232 23.76 2.44 11.37
N ARG A 233 23.26 3.19 12.37
CA ARG A 233 23.98 3.44 13.63
C ARG A 233 24.23 2.16 14.43
N ALA A 234 23.35 1.18 14.34
CA ALA A 234 23.50 -0.14 14.93
C ALA A 234 24.40 -1.10 14.10
N GLY A 235 25.10 -0.58 13.09
CA GLY A 235 26.01 -1.35 12.24
C GLY A 235 25.30 -2.21 11.18
N VAL A 236 24.02 -1.94 10.91
CA VAL A 236 23.27 -2.58 9.82
C VAL A 236 23.29 -1.64 8.61
N ASP A 237 24.29 -1.82 7.75
CA ASP A 237 24.38 -1.05 6.51
C ASP A 237 23.39 -1.61 5.48
N LEU A 238 22.36 -0.83 5.13
CA LEU A 238 21.38 -1.15 4.08
C LEU A 238 21.70 -0.49 2.75
N VAL A 239 22.59 0.51 2.75
CA VAL A 239 23.05 1.20 1.54
C VAL A 239 23.89 0.22 0.73
N THR A 240 23.65 0.17 -0.58
CA THR A 240 24.49 -0.67 -1.44
C THR A 240 25.63 0.12 -2.06
N PRO A 241 26.84 -0.47 -2.21
CA PRO A 241 28.08 0.28 -2.44
C PRO A 241 28.13 1.14 -3.72
N ARG A 242 27.15 1.00 -4.62
CA ARG A 242 27.07 1.81 -5.84
C ARG A 242 26.87 3.30 -5.54
N GLU A 243 26.30 3.63 -4.38
CA GLU A 243 26.05 5.00 -3.91
C GLU A 243 27.27 5.71 -3.30
N ARG A 244 28.39 5.02 -3.04
CA ARG A 244 29.60 5.65 -2.45
C ARG A 244 30.60 6.22 -3.46
N ARG A 245 30.23 6.30 -4.75
CA ARG A 245 31.10 6.79 -5.84
C ARG A 245 30.63 8.11 -6.47
N GLY A 246 29.74 8.85 -5.80
CA GLY A 246 29.33 10.21 -6.19
C GLY A 246 30.05 11.26 -5.38
#